data_AF-A0AA38S9F4-F1
#
_entry.id   AF-A0AA38S9F4-F1
#
_cell.length_a   1.000
_cell.length_b   1.000
_cell.length_c   1.000
_cell.angle_alpha   90.00
_cell.angle_beta   90.00
_cell.angle_gamma   90.00
#
_symmetry.space_group_name_H-M   'P 1'
#
loop_
_entity.id
_entity.type
_entity.pdbx_description
1 polymer ?
#
loop_
_entity_poly.entity_id
_entity_poly.type
_entity_poly.pdbx_seq_one_letter_code
_entity_poly.pdbx_strand_id
1 'polypeptide(L)'
;MMTAHLLPNEETIKRGDNDAFSLAFARIENHYFTNKGFFSTDTYLLDNIDKIKHINAVIVQGRYDCCCPMMSAWDLHKAWPEADFKVVPDAGHSANEPGIAAELVAANEKLKNIRRTK
;
A
#
# COMPACT_ATOMS: atom_id res chain seq x y z
N MET A 1 3.17 -14.46 1.09
CA MET A 1 3.81 -13.63 0.04
C MET A 1 3.48 -14.05 -1.39
N MET A 2 3.19 -15.33 -1.65
CA MET A 2 2.80 -15.85 -2.98
C MET A 2 1.60 -15.11 -3.62
N THR A 3 0.71 -14.52 -2.81
CA THR A 3 -0.50 -13.80 -3.26
C THR A 3 -0.29 -12.31 -3.50
N ALA A 4 0.95 -11.81 -3.39
CA ALA A 4 1.22 -10.38 -3.56
C ALA A 4 1.20 -9.94 -5.04
N HIS A 5 1.42 -10.86 -5.98
CA HIS A 5 1.36 -10.57 -7.40
C HIS A 5 0.06 -11.13 -7.99
N LEU A 6 -0.45 -10.48 -9.05
CA LEU A 6 -1.61 -10.93 -9.82
C LEU A 6 -1.36 -12.31 -10.42
N LEU A 7 -0.17 -12.50 -10.98
CA LEU A 7 0.30 -13.79 -11.46
C LEU A 7 1.37 -14.34 -10.51
N PRO A 8 1.47 -15.67 -10.34
CA PRO A 8 2.50 -16.27 -9.49
C PRO A 8 3.90 -15.78 -9.86
N ASN A 9 4.66 -15.36 -8.83
CA ASN A 9 6.03 -14.89 -8.99
C ASN A 9 6.99 -15.86 -8.27
N GLU A 10 7.78 -16.60 -9.06
CA GLU A 10 8.67 -17.67 -8.55
C GLU A 10 9.70 -17.17 -7.54
N GLU A 11 10.26 -15.96 -7.74
CA GLU A 11 11.23 -15.37 -6.84
C GLU A 11 10.62 -15.11 -5.45
N THR A 12 9.42 -14.53 -5.43
CA THR A 12 8.67 -14.23 -4.20
C THR A 12 8.26 -15.51 -3.47
N ILE A 13 7.88 -16.54 -4.22
CA ILE A 13 7.58 -17.88 -3.67
C ILE A 13 8.83 -18.44 -3.00
N LYS A 14 9.95 -18.49 -3.73
CA LYS A 14 11.23 -19.00 -3.23
C LYS A 14 11.73 -18.24 -2.01
N ARG A 15 11.50 -16.93 -1.93
CA ARG A 15 11.83 -16.14 -0.73
C ARG A 15 11.00 -16.57 0.48
N GLY A 16 9.74 -16.92 0.26
CA GLY A 16 8.84 -17.45 1.30
C GLY A 16 9.24 -18.84 1.81
N ASP A 17 9.97 -19.63 1.04
CA ASP A 17 10.46 -20.95 1.46
C ASP A 17 11.66 -20.88 2.44
N ASN A 18 12.19 -19.68 2.71
CA ASN A 18 13.23 -19.51 3.71
C ASN A 18 12.62 -19.42 5.12
N ASP A 19 12.82 -20.46 5.93
CA ASP A 19 12.26 -20.56 7.29
C ASP A 19 12.63 -19.40 8.21
N ALA A 20 13.89 -18.95 8.18
CA ALA A 20 14.35 -17.87 9.06
C ALA A 20 13.67 -16.55 8.72
N PHE A 21 13.56 -16.26 7.41
CA PHE A 21 12.83 -15.11 6.91
C PHE A 21 11.34 -15.20 7.26
N SER A 22 10.69 -16.33 6.94
CA SER A 22 9.25 -16.51 7.12
C SER A 22 8.84 -16.51 8.59
N LEU A 23 9.64 -17.08 9.49
CA LEU A 23 9.37 -17.03 10.92
C LEU A 23 9.49 -15.61 11.47
N ALA A 24 10.52 -14.86 11.08
CA ALA A 24 10.67 -13.47 11.50
C ALA A 24 9.52 -12.61 10.98
N PHE A 25 9.20 -12.72 9.69
CA PHE A 25 8.11 -12.02 9.03
C PHE A 25 6.76 -12.30 9.71
N ALA A 26 6.41 -13.58 9.88
CA ALA A 26 5.14 -13.99 10.47
C ALA A 26 5.00 -13.53 11.93
N ARG A 27 6.06 -13.60 12.74
CA ARG A 27 6.00 -13.16 14.14
C ARG A 27 5.75 -11.66 14.27
N ILE A 28 6.41 -10.86 13.42
CA ILE A 28 6.25 -9.41 13.46
C ILE A 28 4.87 -9.01 12.96
N GLU A 29 4.43 -9.54 11.81
CA GLU A 29 3.07 -9.28 11.30
C GLU A 29 1.99 -9.70 12.29
N ASN A 30 2.05 -10.94 12.80
CA ASN A 30 1.08 -11.44 13.76
C ASN A 30 1.03 -10.60 15.04
N HIS A 31 2.18 -10.11 15.51
CA HIS A 31 2.23 -9.23 16.67
C HIS A 31 1.44 -7.94 16.44
N TYR A 32 1.66 -7.25 15.32
CA TYR A 32 0.92 -6.02 15.02
C TYR A 32 -0.57 -6.29 14.75
N PHE A 33 -0.91 -7.37 14.06
CA PHE A 33 -2.31 -7.71 13.76
C PHE A 33 -3.10 -8.08 15.02
N THR A 34 -2.53 -8.91 15.90
CA THR A 34 -3.17 -9.31 17.16
C THR A 34 -3.41 -8.11 18.08
N ASN A 35 -2.55 -7.09 18.01
CA ASN A 35 -2.67 -5.85 18.77
C ASN A 35 -3.42 -4.74 18.02
N LYS A 36 -4.08 -5.05 16.89
CA LYS A 36 -4.85 -4.09 16.08
C LYS A 36 -4.03 -2.84 15.68
N GLY A 37 -2.76 -3.03 15.36
CA GLY A 37 -1.84 -1.94 15.02
C GLY A 37 -1.56 -0.96 16.17
N PHE A 38 -1.95 -1.28 17.41
CA PHE A 38 -1.87 -0.42 18.59
C PHE A 38 -2.69 0.87 18.49
N PHE A 39 -3.72 0.88 17.63
CA PHE A 39 -4.65 1.99 17.52
C PHE A 39 -5.79 1.87 18.53
N SER A 40 -6.33 3.02 18.94
CA SER A 40 -7.47 3.09 19.86
C SER A 40 -8.80 2.71 19.20
N THR A 41 -8.90 2.81 17.87
CA THR A 41 -10.09 2.48 17.08
C THR A 41 -9.68 1.82 15.76
N ASP A 42 -10.58 1.03 15.16
CA ASP A 42 -10.33 0.36 13.87
C ASP A 42 -10.23 1.37 12.70
N THR A 43 -10.87 2.53 12.84
CA THR A 43 -10.90 3.62 11.83
C THR A 43 -9.88 4.73 12.09
N TYR A 44 -9.01 4.58 13.09
CA TYR A 44 -8.16 5.65 13.61
C TYR A 44 -7.41 6.44 12.52
N LEU A 45 -6.89 5.78 11.49
CA LEU A 45 -6.16 6.45 10.41
C LEU A 45 -7.08 7.35 9.56
N LEU A 46 -8.27 6.88 9.21
CA LEU A 46 -9.25 7.67 8.44
C LEU A 46 -9.82 8.81 9.28
N ASP A 47 -10.09 8.57 10.56
CA ASP A 47 -10.59 9.59 11.50
C ASP A 47 -9.59 10.75 11.70
N ASN A 48 -8.31 10.51 11.43
CA ASN A 48 -7.23 11.47 11.62
C ASN A 48 -6.69 12.06 10.30
N ILE A 49 -7.36 11.81 9.18
CA ILE A 49 -6.89 12.20 7.84
C ILE A 49 -6.65 13.71 7.70
N ASP A 50 -7.47 14.53 8.37
CA ASP A 50 -7.39 16.00 8.32
C ASP A 50 -6.02 16.54 8.75
N LYS A 51 -5.30 15.79 9.59
CA LYS A 51 -3.95 16.15 10.03
C LYS A 51 -2.93 16.15 8.89
N ILE A 52 -3.20 15.46 7.79
CA ILE A 52 -2.26 15.30 6.67
C ILE A 52 -2.83 15.75 5.33
N LYS A 53 -4.10 16.16 5.24
CA LYS A 53 -4.76 16.55 3.98
C LYS A 53 -3.99 17.56 3.13
N HIS A 54 -3.25 18.45 3.80
CA HIS A 54 -2.43 19.50 3.18
C HIS A 54 -1.17 18.98 2.48
N ILE A 55 -0.82 17.71 2.64
CA ILE A 55 0.35 17.07 2.02
C ILE A 55 -0.04 16.60 0.61
N ASN A 56 0.82 16.89 -0.38
CA ASN A 56 0.64 16.35 -1.72
C ASN A 56 0.85 14.83 -1.69
N ALA A 57 -0.17 14.06 -2.09
CA ALA A 57 -0.16 12.60 -2.04
C ALA A 57 -0.69 11.99 -3.34
N VAL A 58 -0.18 10.80 -3.65
CA VAL A 58 -0.69 9.94 -4.73
C VAL A 58 -0.93 8.56 -4.12
N ILE A 59 -2.13 8.02 -4.30
CA ILE A 59 -2.53 6.69 -3.86
C ILE A 59 -2.53 5.78 -5.11
N VAL A 60 -1.65 4.79 -5.13
CA VAL A 60 -1.55 3.79 -6.21
C VAL A 60 -2.01 2.45 -5.68
N GLN A 61 -2.99 1.83 -6.32
CA GLN A 61 -3.60 0.58 -5.87
C GLN A 61 -3.82 -0.40 -7.03
N GLY A 62 -3.46 -1.67 -6.84
CA GLY A 62 -3.80 -2.74 -7.79
C GLY A 62 -5.27 -3.13 -7.67
N ARG A 63 -5.95 -3.28 -8.82
CA ARG A 63 -7.37 -3.67 -8.87
C ARG A 63 -7.62 -5.03 -8.23
N TYR A 64 -6.67 -5.94 -8.33
CA TYR A 64 -6.77 -7.32 -7.85
C TYR A 64 -5.89 -7.59 -6.62
N ASP A 65 -5.53 -6.55 -5.87
CA ASP A 65 -4.87 -6.70 -4.58
C ASP A 65 -5.77 -7.47 -3.60
N CYS A 66 -5.36 -8.69 -3.26
CA CYS A 66 -6.05 -9.56 -2.31
C CYS A 66 -5.49 -9.48 -0.88
N CYS A 67 -4.34 -8.82 -0.68
CA CYS A 67 -3.74 -8.60 0.62
C CYS A 67 -4.39 -7.40 1.32
N CYS A 68 -4.50 -6.30 0.58
CA CYS A 68 -5.13 -5.05 1.01
C CYS A 68 -6.22 -4.68 -0.01
N PRO A 69 -7.46 -5.18 0.17
CA PRO A 69 -8.52 -4.99 -0.82
C PRO A 69 -8.73 -3.52 -1.20
N MET A 70 -9.06 -3.30 -2.48
CA MET A 70 -9.30 -2.00 -3.11
C MET A 70 -10.21 -1.05 -2.31
N MET A 71 -11.14 -1.61 -1.53
CA MET A 71 -12.00 -0.89 -0.59
C MET A 71 -11.23 0.12 0.27
N SER A 72 -10.11 -0.29 0.87
CA SER A 72 -9.35 0.56 1.79
C SER A 72 -8.76 1.78 1.10
N ALA A 73 -8.23 1.60 -0.12
CA ALA A 73 -7.69 2.70 -0.92
C ALA A 73 -8.81 3.64 -1.42
N TRP A 74 -9.99 3.09 -1.74
CA TRP A 74 -11.16 3.89 -2.10
C TRP A 74 -11.69 4.71 -0.92
N ASP A 75 -11.76 4.11 0.27
CA ASP A 75 -12.18 4.82 1.49
C ASP A 75 -11.19 5.93 1.86
N LEU A 76 -9.88 5.68 1.70
CA LEU A 76 -8.86 6.71 1.87
C LEU A 76 -9.02 7.84 0.85
N HIS A 77 -9.24 7.55 -0.43
CA HIS A 77 -9.46 8.58 -1.45
C HIS A 77 -10.71 9.42 -1.19
N LYS A 78 -11.82 8.81 -0.74
CA LYS A 78 -13.02 9.56 -0.33
C LYS A 78 -12.74 10.48 0.85
N ALA A 79 -11.93 10.02 1.81
CA ALA A 79 -11.57 10.80 2.99
C ALA A 79 -10.51 11.89 2.70
N TRP A 80 -9.67 11.68 1.68
CA TRP A 80 -8.57 12.55 1.23
C TRP A 80 -8.71 12.87 -0.27
N PRO A 81 -9.74 13.67 -0.67
CA PRO A 81 -10.04 13.93 -2.07
C PRO A 81 -8.96 14.73 -2.82
N GLU A 82 -8.08 15.42 -2.09
CA GLU A 82 -6.93 16.15 -2.65
C GLU A 82 -5.79 15.21 -3.11
N ALA A 83 -5.77 13.97 -2.65
CA ALA A 83 -4.79 12.98 -3.11
C ALA A 83 -5.18 12.45 -4.50
N ASP A 84 -4.20 12.41 -5.41
CA ASP A 84 -4.40 11.73 -6.69
C ASP A 84 -4.64 10.23 -6.46
N PHE A 85 -5.54 9.64 -7.23
CA PHE A 85 -5.90 8.24 -7.09
C PHE A 85 -5.71 7.47 -8.39
N LYS A 86 -4.86 6.45 -8.34
CA LYS A 86 -4.46 5.62 -9.47
C LYS A 86 -4.79 4.16 -9.19
N VAL A 87 -5.66 3.60 -10.02
CA VAL A 87 -5.98 2.17 -9.97
C VAL A 87 -5.35 1.48 -11.17
N VAL A 88 -4.46 0.53 -10.91
CA VAL A 88 -3.81 -0.26 -11.95
C VAL A 88 -4.70 -1.48 -12.24
N PRO A 89 -5.26 -1.60 -13.46
CA PRO A 89 -6.32 -2.57 -13.74
C PRO A 89 -5.85 -4.02 -13.70
N ASP A 90 -4.58 -4.29 -13.96
CA ASP A 90 -3.97 -5.61 -14.13
C ASP A 90 -2.81 -5.85 -13.13
N ALA A 91 -2.98 -5.41 -11.88
CA ALA A 91 -1.98 -5.59 -10.83
C ALA A 91 -2.56 -6.12 -9.51
N GLY A 92 -1.71 -6.85 -8.78
CA GLY A 92 -1.94 -7.28 -7.40
C GLY A 92 -1.46 -6.25 -6.37
N HIS A 93 -0.91 -6.74 -5.27
CA HIS A 93 -0.44 -5.96 -4.12
C HIS A 93 0.97 -5.38 -4.29
N SER A 94 1.85 -6.12 -4.96
CA SER A 94 3.28 -5.83 -4.97
C SER A 94 3.59 -4.50 -5.65
N ALA A 95 4.42 -3.68 -5.00
CA ALA A 95 4.93 -2.43 -5.59
C ALA A 95 5.75 -2.65 -6.87
N ASN A 96 6.22 -3.89 -7.09
CA ASN A 96 7.00 -4.30 -8.25
C ASN A 96 6.12 -4.83 -9.40
N GLU A 97 4.80 -4.81 -9.29
CA GLU A 97 3.93 -5.03 -10.46
C GLU A 97 4.24 -3.96 -11.52
N PRO A 98 4.41 -4.32 -12.81
CA PRO A 98 4.86 -3.37 -13.82
C PRO A 98 4.06 -2.07 -13.87
N GLY A 99 2.73 -2.16 -13.80
CA GLY A 99 1.86 -0.98 -13.78
C GLY A 99 1.93 -0.19 -12.47
N ILE A 100 2.08 -0.86 -11.32
CA ILE A 100 2.23 -0.18 -10.02
C ILE A 100 3.57 0.57 -10.00
N ALA A 101 4.66 -0.08 -10.38
CA ALA A 101 5.98 0.52 -10.43
C ALA A 101 6.02 1.74 -11.35
N ALA A 102 5.38 1.66 -12.53
CA ALA A 102 5.27 2.78 -13.46
C ALA A 102 4.53 3.98 -12.84
N GLU A 103 3.38 3.76 -12.19
CA GLU A 103 2.63 4.82 -11.51
C GLU A 103 3.38 5.40 -10.31
N LEU A 104 4.12 4.58 -9.55
CA LEU A 104 4.96 5.05 -8.45
C LEU A 104 6.12 5.94 -8.95
N VAL A 105 6.76 5.57 -10.05
CA VAL A 105 7.81 6.40 -10.69
C VAL A 105 7.21 7.71 -11.20
N ALA A 106 6.07 7.65 -11.92
CA ALA A 106 5.38 8.85 -12.41
C ALA A 106 4.95 9.79 -11.27
N ALA A 107 4.45 9.23 -10.16
CA ALA A 107 4.12 9.97 -8.96
C ALA A 107 5.34 10.69 -8.38
N ASN A 108 6.47 9.98 -8.24
CA ASN A 108 7.71 10.58 -7.73
C ASN A 108 8.24 11.69 -8.64
N GLU A 109 8.21 11.52 -9.97
CA GLU A 109 8.61 12.59 -10.91
C GLU A 109 7.71 13.82 -10.81
N LYS A 110 6.40 13.65 -10.57
CA LYS A 110 5.48 14.76 -10.29
C LYS A 110 5.82 15.47 -8.97
N LEU A 111 6.05 14.69 -7.91
CA LEU A 111 6.31 15.22 -6.56
C LEU A 111 7.69 15.89 -6.44
N LYS A 112 8.68 15.49 -7.25
CA LYS A 112 10.06 16.02 -7.25
C LYS A 112 10.14 17.56 -7.37
N ASN A 113 9.22 18.17 -8.09
CA ASN A 113 9.23 19.61 -8.37
C ASN A 113 8.32 20.42 -7.43
N ILE A 114 7.67 19.77 -6.46
CA ILE A 114 6.83 20.44 -5.47
C ILE A 114 7.76 21.11 -4.46
N ARG A 115 8.00 22.41 -4.66
CA ARG A 115 8.70 23.22 -3.66
C ARG A 115 7.91 23.14 -2.36
N ARG A 116 8.60 22.89 -1.24
CA ARG A 116 8.06 23.13 0.10
C ARG A 116 7.59 24.58 0.15
N THR A 117 6.29 24.81 0.04
CA THR A 117 5.68 26.05 0.48
C THR A 117 5.98 26.16 1.96
N LYS A 118 6.83 27.13 2.30
CA LYS A 118 7.05 27.56 3.68
C LYS A 118 5.78 28.20 4.22
#